data_AF-W5SXL1-F1
#
_entry.id   AF-W5SXL1-F1
#
_cell.length_a   1.000
_cell.length_b   1.000
_cell.length_c   1.000
_cell.angle_alpha   90.00
_cell.angle_beta   90.00
_cell.angle_gamma   90.00
#
_symmetry.space_group_name_H-M   'P 1'
#
loop_
_entity.id
_entity.type
_entity.pdbx_description
1 polymer ?
#
loop_
_entity_poly.entity_id
_entity_poly.type
_entity_poly.pdbx_seq_one_letter_code
_entity_poly.pdbx_strand_id
1 'polypeptide(L)' 'MDREKPKVITVASIKGGVGKSTSAIVLATLLAKEYKVLLIDMDTQASTTSYFYEKIKDQSIDLRKKIYVKL' A
#
# COMPACT_ATOMS: atom_id res chain seq x y z
N MET A 1 9.57 20.92 -15.60
CA MET A 1 8.39 20.79 -14.72
C MET A 1 8.85 20.14 -13.43
N ASP A 2 9.06 20.92 -12.37
CA ASP A 2 9.28 20.34 -11.05
C ASP A 2 7.98 19.68 -10.60
N ARG A 3 8.02 18.35 -10.42
CA ARG A 3 6.93 17.65 -9.74
C ARG A 3 7.09 17.90 -8.25
N GLU A 4 6.01 18.29 -7.60
CA GLU A 4 5.99 18.43 -6.15
C GLU A 4 6.47 17.13 -5.50
N LYS A 5 7.37 17.24 -4.51
CA LYS A 5 7.95 16.06 -3.84
C LYS A 5 6.85 15.34 -3.06
N PRO A 6 6.70 14.01 -3.21
CA PRO A 6 5.69 13.27 -2.45
C PRO A 6 6.02 13.31 -0.94
N LYS A 7 4.98 13.40 -0.11
CA LYS A 7 5.12 13.22 1.34
C LYS A 7 5.27 11.73 1.66
N VAL A 8 6.36 11.37 2.34
CA VAL A 8 6.62 9.99 2.78
C VAL A 8 6.15 9.81 4.22
N ILE A 9 5.33 8.79 4.47
CA ILE A 9 4.83 8.40 5.79
C ILE A 9 5.17 6.93 6.01
N THR A 10 5.87 6.62 7.10
CA THR A 10 6.28 5.26 7.44
C THR A 10 5.51 4.77 8.67
N VAL A 11 4.87 3.60 8.56
CA VAL A 11 4.24 2.90 9.69
C VAL A 11 5.15 1.74 10.10
N ALA A 12 5.87 1.90 11.20
CA ALA A 12 6.85 0.92 11.67
C ALA A 12 6.69 0.62 13.17
N SER A 13 7.02 -0.62 13.53
CA SER A 13 7.11 -1.09 14.92
C SER A 13 7.85 -2.42 14.96
N ILE A 14 8.74 -2.55 15.95
CA ILE A 14 9.59 -3.71 16.18
C ILE A 14 8.75 -4.92 16.62
N LYS A 15 7.60 -4.70 17.27
CA LYS A 15 6.73 -5.77 17.75
C LYS A 15 5.78 -6.27 16.65
N GLY A 16 5.64 -7.58 16.53
CA GLY A 16 4.63 -8.23 15.69
C GLY A 16 3.21 -8.05 16.24
N GLY A 17 2.19 -8.09 15.38
CA GLY A 17 0.79 -8.09 15.81
C GLY A 17 0.23 -6.77 16.38
N VAL A 18 0.94 -5.65 16.24
CA VAL A 18 0.50 -4.33 16.77
C VAL A 18 -0.35 -3.51 15.79
N GLY A 19 -0.80 -4.11 14.67
CA GLY A 19 -1.67 -3.45 13.71
C GLY A 19 -1.00 -2.57 12.65
N LYS A 20 0.33 -2.67 12.44
CA LYS A 20 1.07 -1.87 11.43
C LYS A 20 0.43 -1.88 10.04
N SER A 21 0.22 -3.08 9.48
CA SER A 21 -0.34 -3.25 8.13
C SER A 21 -1.79 -2.73 8.08
N THR A 22 -2.58 -3.01 9.11
CA THR A 22 -3.96 -2.51 9.22
C THR A 22 -4.02 -0.99 9.22
N SER A 23 -3.20 -0.33 10.06
CA SER A 23 -3.12 1.13 10.11
C SER A 23 -2.65 1.71 8.78
N ALA A 24 -1.65 1.09 8.13
CA ALA A 24 -1.16 1.53 6.82
C ALA A 24 -2.25 1.42 5.73
N ILE A 25 -3.01 0.33 5.69
CA ILE A 25 -4.14 0.14 4.75
C ILE A 25 -5.21 1.20 4.97
N VAL A 26 -5.65 1.42 6.22
CA VAL A 26 -6.71 2.38 6.54
C VAL A 26 -6.26 3.80 6.19
N LEU A 27 -5.05 4.18 6.60
CA LEU A 27 -4.50 5.50 6.31
C LEU A 27 -4.40 5.74 4.79
N ALA A 28 -3.85 4.78 4.04
CA ALA A 28 -3.73 4.89 2.58
C ALA A 28 -5.10 4.99 1.90
N THR A 29 -6.08 4.21 2.36
CA THR A 29 -7.44 4.21 1.79
C THR A 29 -8.16 5.54 2.04
N LEU A 30 -7.99 6.14 3.22
CA LEU A 30 -8.57 7.45 3.52
C LEU A 30 -7.89 8.56 2.71
N LEU A 31 -6.56 8.58 2.67
CA LEU A 31 -5.79 9.56 1.88
C LEU A 31 -6.06 9.45 0.38
N ALA A 32 -6.32 8.25 -0.14
CA ALA A 32 -6.60 8.03 -1.56
C ALA A 32 -7.88 8.72 -2.06
N LYS A 33 -8.75 9.19 -1.15
CA LYS A 33 -9.95 9.98 -1.50
C LYS A 33 -9.62 11.39 -1.98
N GLU A 34 -8.49 11.94 -1.53
CA GLU A 34 -8.09 13.33 -1.79
C GLU A 34 -6.76 13.44 -2.53
N TYR A 35 -5.90 12.42 -2.41
CA TYR A 35 -4.52 12.44 -2.91
C TYR A 35 -4.19 11.19 -3.73
N LYS A 36 -3.20 11.31 -4.62
CA LYS A 36 -2.59 10.15 -5.28
C LYS A 36 -1.65 9.44 -4.29
N VAL A 37 -2.09 8.29 -3.79
CA VAL A 37 -1.36 7.51 -2.79
C VAL A 37 -0.67 6.29 -3.41
N LEU A 38 0.56 6.02 -2.96
CA LEU A 38 1.28 4.77 -3.19
C LEU A 38 1.49 4.09 -1.84
N LEU A 39 0.93 2.89 -1.67
CA LEU A 39 1.16 2.05 -0.51
C LEU A 39 2.23 1.01 -0.84
N ILE A 40 3.28 0.94 -0.03
CA ILE A 40 4.41 0.02 -0.22
C ILE A 40 4.42 -0.98 0.94
N ASP A 41 4.36 -2.27 0.61
CA ASP A 41 4.48 -3.35 1.58
C ASP A 41 5.95 -3.81 1.65
N MET A 42 6.58 -3.62 2.81
CA MET A 42 7.97 -4.04 3.06
C MET A 42 8.05 -5.16 4.12
N ASP A 43 6.91 -5.68 4.58
CA ASP A 43 6.89 -6.78 5.54
C ASP A 43 7.02 -8.13 4.82
N THR A 44 7.93 -8.97 5.28
CA THR A 44 8.11 -10.35 4.77
C THR A 44 6.84 -11.20 4.83
N GLN A 45 5.90 -10.88 5.73
CA GLN A 45 4.60 -11.56 5.82
C GLN A 45 3.61 -11.11 4.75
N ALA A 46 3.92 -10.05 4.00
CA ALA A 46 3.11 -9.54 2.89
C ALA A 46 1.63 -9.31 3.24
N SER A 47 1.32 -8.95 4.49
CA SER A 47 -0.06 -8.81 4.99
C SER A 47 -0.83 -7.72 4.24
N THR A 48 -0.17 -6.63 3.84
CA THR A 48 -0.80 -5.55 3.07
C THR A 48 -1.10 -6.00 1.65
N THR A 49 -0.15 -6.69 1.02
CA THR A 49 -0.31 -7.25 -0.33
C THR A 49 -1.44 -8.27 -0.36
N SER A 50 -1.47 -9.16 0.63
CA SER A 50 -2.50 -10.21 0.77
C SER A 50 -3.90 -9.63 0.93
N TYR A 51 -4.04 -8.51 1.64
CA TYR A 51 -5.32 -7.82 1.78
C TYR A 51 -5.92 -7.38 0.42
N PHE A 52 -5.08 -7.00 -0.54
CA PHE A 52 -5.52 -6.57 -1.87
C PHE A 52 -5.50 -7.70 -2.93
N TYR A 53 -5.30 -8.95 -2.53
CA TYR A 53 -5.12 -10.07 -3.45
C TYR A 53 -6.27 -10.24 -4.46
N GLU A 54 -7.52 -10.27 -3.99
CA GLU A 54 -8.68 -10.41 -4.89
C GLU A 54 -8.76 -9.23 -5.87
N LYS A 55 -8.47 -8.00 -5.43
CA LYS A 55 -8.46 -6.82 -6.31
C LYS A 55 -7.35 -6.89 -7.37
N ILE A 56 -6.17 -7.44 -7.02
CA ILE A 56 -5.08 -7.70 -7.97
C ILE A 56 -5.55 -8.68 -9.05
N LYS A 57 -6.19 -9.77 -8.61
CA LYS A 57 -6.68 -10.85 -9.48
C LYS A 57 -7.78 -10.34 -10.41
N ASP A 58 -8.77 -9.61 -9.89
CA ASP A 58 -9.88 -9.05 -10.68
C ASP A 58 -9.41 -8.08 -11.75
N GLN A 59 -8.39 -7.27 -11.45
CA GLN A 59 -7.80 -6.35 -12.42
C GLN A 59 -6.86 -7.03 -13.42
N SER A 60 -6.70 -8.36 -13.35
CA SER A 60 -5.80 -9.14 -14.21
C SER A 60 -4.38 -8.56 -14.26
N ILE A 61 -3.90 -8.02 -13.12
CA ILE A 61 -2.60 -7.37 -13.06
C ILE A 61 -1.51 -8.43 -13.08
N ASP A 62 -0.68 -8.43 -14.14
CA ASP A 62 0.58 -9.18 -14.13
C ASP A 62 1.59 -8.44 -13.22
N LEU A 63 1.74 -8.93 -11.99
CA LEU A 63 2.65 -8.35 -11.00
C LEU A 63 4.11 -8.32 -11.45
N ARG A 64 4.50 -9.14 -12.44
CA ARG A 64 5.85 -9.10 -13.04
C ARG A 64 6.04 -7.88 -13.96
N LYS A 65 4.94 -7.34 -14.49
CA LYS A 65 4.94 -6.17 -15.38
C LYS A 65 4.51 -4.90 -14.66
N LYS A 66 3.73 -5.03 -13.59
CA LYS A 66 3.13 -3.90 -12.87
C LYS A 66 3.10 -4.18 -11.38
N ILE A 67 3.98 -3.51 -10.66
CA ILE A 67 4.19 -3.71 -9.21
C ILE A 67 3.20 -2.95 -8.32
N TYR A 68 2.12 -2.40 -8.88
CA TYR A 68 1.17 -1.58 -8.13
C TYR A 68 -0.27 -1.76 -8.59
N VAL A 69 -1.18 -1.64 -7.63
CA VAL A 69 -2.64 -1.67 -7.80
C VAL A 69 -3.17 -0.27 -7.59
N LYS A 70 -4.17 0.14 -8.38
CA LYS A 70 -4.86 1.40 -8.12
C LYS A 70 -5.92 1.15 -7.04
N LEU A 71 -5.75 1.80 -5.90
CA LEU A 71 -6.77 1.86 -4.85
C LEU A 71 -8.06 2.49 -5.41
#